data_AF-A0A535NPG5-F1
#
_entry.id   AF-A0A535NPG5-F1
#
_cell.length_a   1.000
_cell.length_b   1.000
_cell.length_c   1.000
_cell.angle_alpha   90.00
_cell.angle_beta   90.00
_cell.angle_gamma   90.00
#
_symmetry.space_group_name_H-M   'P 1'
#
loop_
_entity.id
_entity.type
_entity.pdbx_description
1 polymer ?
#
loop_
_entity_poly.entity_id
_entity_poly.type
_entity_poly.pdbx_seq_one_letter_code
_entity_poly.pdbx_strand_id
1 'polypeptide(L)'
;WALSLRFLPPVAVVVPYFAIVRTLQIYNQPIALIGIYSLFNLPFAIWMLKGFLAEIPLELEEAALVDGANRWTSFRRVLLPLAAPGLMAAATIVFTFAWSEFLFALILTATPQSQTFPVGVQGLVTQFEIIWNDMAASGVIAMSVPLVLMVVARKYLVAGLTFGVIREK
;
A
#
# COMPACT_ATOMS: atom_id res chain seq x y z
N TRP A 1 15.54 -10.94 0.33
CA TRP A 1 14.95 -11.58 -0.87
C TRP A 1 13.60 -10.97 -1.23
N ALA A 2 12.60 -10.85 -0.34
CA ALA A 2 11.29 -10.28 -0.71
C ALA A 2 11.37 -8.87 -1.34
N LEU A 3 12.26 -8.00 -0.85
CA LEU A 3 12.47 -6.65 -1.41
C LEU A 3 13.03 -6.65 -2.85
N SER A 4 13.57 -7.77 -3.35
CA SER A 4 14.14 -7.83 -4.71
C SER A 4 13.08 -7.58 -5.78
N LEU A 5 11.81 -7.95 -5.53
CA LEU A 5 10.70 -7.71 -6.45
C LEU A 5 10.46 -6.22 -6.71
N ARG A 6 10.86 -5.33 -5.79
CA ARG A 6 10.67 -3.89 -5.93
C ARG A 6 11.70 -3.24 -6.88
N PHE A 7 12.78 -3.95 -7.21
CA PHE A 7 13.76 -3.50 -8.20
C PHE A 7 13.41 -3.95 -9.62
N LEU A 8 12.36 -4.76 -9.80
CA LEU A 8 11.85 -5.09 -11.14
C LEU A 8 11.22 -3.84 -11.76
N PRO A 9 11.63 -3.45 -12.98
CA PRO A 9 10.98 -2.35 -13.68
C PRO A 9 9.48 -2.67 -13.87
N PRO A 10 8.55 -1.83 -13.40
CA PRO A 10 7.12 -2.09 -13.54
C PRO A 10 6.69 -2.32 -15.00
N VAL A 11 7.33 -1.61 -15.93
CA VAL A 11 7.14 -1.75 -17.39
C VAL A 11 7.43 -3.18 -17.88
N ALA A 12 8.40 -3.88 -17.28
CA ALA A 12 8.71 -5.26 -17.66
C ALA A 12 7.62 -6.26 -17.22
N VAL A 13 6.91 -5.94 -16.14
CA VAL A 13 5.88 -6.81 -15.55
C VAL A 13 4.50 -6.57 -16.15
N VAL A 14 4.23 -5.38 -16.70
CA VAL A 14 2.88 -5.02 -17.14
C VAL A 14 2.36 -5.86 -18.31
N VAL A 15 3.22 -6.20 -19.27
CA VAL A 15 2.85 -7.01 -20.44
C VAL A 15 2.43 -8.43 -20.04
N PRO A 16 3.25 -9.21 -19.31
CA PRO A 16 2.83 -10.55 -18.89
C PRO A 16 1.63 -10.49 -17.92
N TYR A 17 1.54 -9.46 -17.06
CA TYR A 17 0.40 -9.32 -16.17
C TYR A 17 -0.92 -9.05 -16.93
N PHE A 18 -0.88 -8.21 -17.96
CA PHE A 18 -2.02 -7.97 -18.84
C PHE A 18 -2.51 -9.26 -19.50
N ALA A 19 -1.59 -10.11 -19.99
CA ALA A 19 -1.96 -11.41 -20.57
C ALA A 19 -2.66 -12.34 -19.56
N ILE A 20 -2.20 -12.36 -18.30
CA ILE A 20 -2.83 -13.12 -17.21
C ILE A 20 -4.24 -12.59 -16.93
N VAL A 21 -4.38 -11.28 -16.74
CA VAL A 21 -5.66 -10.62 -16.44
C VAL A 21 -6.70 -10.84 -17.55
N ARG A 22 -6.26 -10.83 -18.82
CA ARG A 22 -7.11 -11.16 -19.98
C ARG A 22 -7.52 -12.63 -20.00
N THR A 23 -6.59 -13.55 -19.73
CA THR A 23 -6.89 -14.99 -19.67
C THR A 23 -7.89 -15.30 -18.55
N LEU A 24 -7.73 -14.65 -17.39
CA LEU A 24 -8.63 -14.78 -16.24
C LEU A 24 -9.95 -14.01 -16.38
N GLN A 25 -10.15 -13.26 -17.47
CA GLN A 25 -11.35 -12.44 -17.72
C GLN A 25 -11.65 -11.39 -16.63
N ILE A 26 -10.62 -10.96 -15.90
CA ILE A 26 -10.72 -9.90 -14.87
C ILE A 26 -10.19 -8.54 -15.38
N TYR A 27 -10.03 -8.41 -16.70
CA TYR A 27 -9.62 -7.16 -17.34
C TYR A 27 -10.64 -6.05 -17.09
N ASN A 28 -10.16 -4.82 -16.92
CA ASN A 28 -11.00 -3.65 -16.64
C ASN A 28 -11.81 -3.75 -15.33
N GLN A 29 -11.39 -4.60 -14.40
CA GLN A 29 -11.98 -4.74 -13.07
C GLN A 29 -11.00 -4.27 -11.98
N PRO A 30 -11.47 -3.67 -10.88
CA PRO A 30 -10.62 -3.23 -9.77
C PRO A 30 -9.75 -4.36 -9.18
N ILE A 31 -10.20 -5.60 -9.26
CA ILE A 31 -9.48 -6.75 -8.71
C ILE A 31 -8.13 -6.99 -9.39
N ALA A 32 -7.99 -6.64 -10.68
CA ALA A 32 -6.72 -6.70 -11.39
C ALA A 32 -5.73 -5.67 -10.83
N LEU A 33 -6.20 -4.47 -10.48
CA LEU A 33 -5.33 -3.47 -9.83
C LEU A 33 -4.96 -3.89 -8.41
N ILE A 34 -5.92 -4.40 -7.64
CA ILE A 34 -5.66 -4.89 -6.28
C ILE A 34 -4.57 -5.97 -6.30
N GLY A 35 -4.63 -6.91 -7.25
CA GLY A 35 -3.63 -7.97 -7.38
C GLY A 35 -2.21 -7.44 -7.62
N ILE A 36 -2.03 -6.58 -8.63
CA ILE A 36 -0.69 -6.07 -8.96
C ILE A 36 -0.17 -5.08 -7.90
N TYR A 37 -1.03 -4.23 -7.34
CA TYR A 37 -0.64 -3.32 -6.26
C TYR A 37 -0.24 -4.08 -5.00
N SER A 38 -0.94 -5.16 -4.68
CA SER A 38 -0.56 -6.04 -3.58
C SER A 38 0.80 -6.65 -3.86
N LEU A 39 1.04 -7.20 -5.06
CA LEU A 39 2.31 -7.84 -5.41
C LEU A 39 3.53 -6.91 -5.23
N PHE A 40 3.43 -5.66 -5.68
CA PHE A 40 4.53 -4.70 -5.60
C PHE A 40 4.71 -4.07 -4.21
N ASN A 41 3.64 -3.94 -3.43
CA ASN A 41 3.70 -3.29 -2.12
C ASN A 41 3.86 -4.26 -0.96
N LEU A 42 3.47 -5.53 -1.10
CA LEU A 42 3.59 -6.57 -0.07
C LEU A 42 5.00 -6.69 0.52
N PRO A 43 6.07 -6.73 -0.29
CA PRO A 43 7.42 -6.87 0.25
C PRO A 43 7.80 -5.74 1.21
N PHE A 44 7.40 -4.51 0.87
CA PHE A 44 7.64 -3.35 1.70
C PHE A 44 6.79 -3.40 2.98
N ALA A 45 5.51 -3.75 2.85
CA ALA A 45 4.62 -3.91 4.01
C ALA A 45 5.13 -4.98 4.99
N ILE A 46 5.55 -6.14 4.48
CA ILE A 46 6.13 -7.23 5.29
C ILE A 46 7.41 -6.76 5.96
N TRP A 47 8.31 -6.10 5.23
CA TRP A 47 9.58 -5.63 5.78
C TRP A 47 9.36 -4.65 6.93
N MET A 48 8.43 -3.71 6.75
CA MET A 48 8.07 -2.72 7.76
C MET A 48 7.40 -3.37 8.98
N LEU A 49 6.41 -4.24 8.76
CA LEU A 49 5.75 -4.98 9.83
C LEU A 49 6.72 -5.86 10.61
N LYS A 50 7.67 -6.51 9.92
CA LYS A 50 8.72 -7.31 10.58
C LYS A 50 9.56 -6.46 11.52
N GLY A 51 9.90 -5.23 11.13
CA GLY A 51 10.62 -4.28 12.00
C GLY A 51 9.85 -4.01 13.29
N PHE A 52 8.56 -3.72 13.18
CA PHE A 52 7.68 -3.50 14.34
C PHE A 52 7.49 -4.74 15.21
N LEU A 53 7.27 -5.90 14.60
CA LEU A 53 7.07 -7.15 15.34
C LEU A 53 8.32 -7.54 16.13
N ALA A 54 9.51 -7.18 15.66
CA ALA A 54 10.76 -7.43 16.38
C ALA A 54 10.90 -6.60 17.67
N GLU A 55 10.14 -5.50 17.81
CA GLU A 55 10.11 -4.67 19.02
C GLU A 55 9.19 -5.25 20.11
N ILE A 56 8.31 -6.17 19.76
CA ILE A 56 7.36 -6.78 20.70
C ILE A 56 8.07 -7.92 21.44
N PRO A 57 8.15 -7.90 22.78
CA PRO A 57 8.76 -8.98 23.55
C PRO A 57 8.06 -10.31 23.30
N LEU A 58 8.84 -11.34 22.97
CA LEU A 58 8.32 -12.69 22.69
C LEU A 58 7.61 -13.29 23.91
N GLU A 59 8.03 -12.89 25.11
CA GLU A 59 7.48 -13.26 26.42
C GLU A 59 5.96 -13.00 26.52
N LEU A 60 5.44 -11.97 25.83
CA LEU A 60 4.01 -11.66 25.83
C LEU A 60 3.19 -12.74 25.09
N GLU A 61 3.74 -13.29 24.01
CA GLU A 61 3.12 -14.40 23.27
C GLU A 61 3.25 -15.70 24.08
N GLU A 62 4.40 -15.94 24.72
CA GLU A 62 4.62 -17.12 25.57
C GLU A 62 3.69 -17.13 26.80
N ALA A 63 3.51 -15.98 27.46
CA ALA A 63 2.58 -15.85 28.59
C ALA A 63 1.15 -16.22 28.18
N ALA A 64 0.70 -15.74 27.01
CA ALA A 64 -0.63 -16.08 26.51
C ALA A 64 -0.79 -17.59 26.23
N LEU A 65 0.28 -18.26 25.75
CA LEU A 65 0.26 -19.71 25.55
C LEU A 65 0.22 -20.48 26.88
N VAL A 66 0.92 -19.99 27.92
CA VAL A 66 0.86 -20.57 29.28
C VAL A 66 -0.54 -20.39 29.89
N ASP A 67 -1.20 -19.27 29.60
CA ASP A 67 -2.60 -19.00 30.00
C ASP A 67 -3.64 -19.84 29.23
N GLY A 68 -3.20 -20.78 28.38
CA GLY A 68 -4.07 -21.69 27.64
C GLY A 68 -4.60 -21.14 26.32
N ALA A 69 -4.12 -19.98 25.86
CA ALA A 69 -4.43 -19.51 24.51
C ALA A 69 -3.75 -20.39 23.46
N ASN A 70 -4.43 -20.66 22.35
CA ASN A 70 -3.77 -21.25 21.18
C ASN A 70 -3.06 -20.17 20.35
N ARG A 71 -2.18 -20.58 19.42
CA ARG A 71 -1.38 -19.66 18.58
C ARG A 71 -2.22 -18.62 17.84
N TRP A 72 -3.38 -19.01 17.29
CA TRP A 72 -4.27 -18.07 16.59
C TRP A 72 -4.88 -17.02 17.53
N THR A 73 -5.25 -17.45 18.74
CA THR A 73 -5.80 -16.57 19.77
C THR A 73 -4.74 -15.60 20.27
N SER A 74 -3.53 -16.09 20.54
CA SER A 74 -2.38 -15.26 20.93
C SER A 74 -2.06 -14.23 19.83
N PHE A 75 -1.95 -14.66 18.58
CA PHE A 75 -1.75 -13.76 17.44
C PHE A 75 -2.81 -12.66 17.37
N ARG A 76 -4.10 -13.01 17.40
CA ARG A 76 -5.18 -12.06 17.17
C ARG A 76 -5.45 -11.13 18.37
N ARG A 77 -5.27 -11.61 19.61
CA ARG A 77 -5.63 -10.86 20.83
C ARG A 77 -4.45 -10.18 21.50
N VAL A 78 -3.22 -10.64 21.27
CA VAL A 78 -2.01 -10.09 21.90
C VAL A 78 -1.15 -9.41 20.85
N LEU A 79 -0.68 -10.17 19.87
CA LEU A 79 0.33 -9.69 18.92
C LEU A 79 -0.23 -8.65 17.92
N LEU A 80 -1.42 -8.89 17.36
CA LEU A 80 -2.04 -8.01 16.36
C LEU A 80 -2.39 -6.61 16.91
N PRO A 81 -3.00 -6.46 18.11
CA PRO A 81 -3.23 -5.14 18.72
C PRO A 81 -1.93 -4.39 19.05
N LEU A 82 -0.91 -5.10 19.52
CA LEU A 82 0.42 -4.51 19.80
C LEU A 82 1.11 -4.06 18.50
N ALA A 83 0.91 -4.80 17.40
CA ALA A 83 1.41 -4.45 16.08
C ALA A 83 0.56 -3.40 15.34
N ALA A 84 -0.60 -3.01 15.87
CA ALA A 84 -1.53 -2.09 15.21
C ALA A 84 -0.90 -0.74 14.81
N PRO A 85 -0.02 -0.10 15.62
CA PRO A 85 0.72 1.09 15.21
C PRO A 85 1.53 0.86 13.92
N GLY A 86 2.22 -0.28 13.83
CA GLY A 86 3.01 -0.63 12.67
C GLY A 86 2.18 -0.97 11.45
N LEU A 87 1.04 -1.62 11.67
CA LEU A 87 0.08 -1.88 10.61
C LEU A 87 -0.49 -0.58 10.03
N MET A 88 -0.87 0.38 10.88
CA MET A 88 -1.38 1.68 10.45
C MET A 88 -0.34 2.48 9.68
N ALA A 89 0.90 2.49 10.16
CA ALA A 89 2.01 3.15 9.49
C ALA A 89 2.29 2.52 8.10
N ALA A 90 2.35 1.18 8.02
CA ALA A 90 2.58 0.47 6.78
C ALA A 90 1.43 0.66 5.79
N ALA A 91 0.19 0.57 6.26
CA ALA A 91 -1.01 0.77 5.45
C ALA A 91 -1.05 2.19 4.86
N THR A 92 -0.66 3.21 5.63
CA THR A 92 -0.62 4.59 5.15
C THR A 92 0.40 4.77 4.03
N ILE A 93 1.61 4.25 4.19
CA ILE A 93 2.66 4.37 3.17
C ILE A 93 2.29 3.56 1.91
N VAL A 94 1.78 2.34 2.08
CA VAL A 94 1.34 1.49 0.96
C VAL A 94 0.16 2.14 0.22
N PHE A 95 -0.78 2.75 0.95
CA PHE A 95 -1.87 3.51 0.36
C PHE A 95 -1.33 4.65 -0.50
N THR A 96 -0.38 5.44 0.01
CA THR A 96 0.23 6.54 -0.76
C THR A 96 0.87 6.04 -2.06
N PHE A 97 1.56 4.90 -2.04
CA PHE A 97 2.11 4.29 -3.25
C PHE A 97 1.04 3.83 -4.22
N ALA A 98 0.01 3.12 -3.74
CA ALA A 98 -1.07 2.63 -4.60
C ALA A 98 -1.92 3.77 -5.19
N TRP A 99 -2.18 4.83 -4.40
CA TRP A 99 -2.91 6.02 -4.83
C TRP A 99 -2.23 6.78 -5.96
N SER A 100 -0.89 6.82 -5.92
CA SER A 100 -0.08 7.56 -6.90
C SER A 100 0.31 6.69 -8.10
N GLU A 101 -0.10 5.42 -8.11
CA GLU A 101 0.26 4.49 -9.16
C GLU A 101 -0.53 4.80 -10.44
N PHE A 102 0.21 4.98 -11.54
CA PHE A 102 -0.35 5.41 -12.82
C PHE A 102 -0.20 4.36 -13.91
N LEU A 103 0.93 3.66 -13.97
CA LEU A 103 1.31 2.81 -15.11
C LEU A 103 0.39 1.60 -15.25
N PHE A 104 0.18 0.86 -14.17
CA PHE A 104 -0.69 -0.33 -14.21
C PHE A 104 -2.14 0.06 -14.38
N ALA A 105 -2.58 1.13 -13.71
CA ALA A 105 -3.92 1.69 -13.92
C ALA A 105 -4.17 2.03 -15.38
N LEU A 106 -3.28 2.81 -16.01
CA LEU A 106 -3.42 3.24 -17.40
C LEU A 106 -3.66 2.07 -18.37
N ILE A 107 -2.99 0.93 -18.13
CA ILE A 107 -3.04 -0.22 -19.04
C ILE A 107 -4.24 -1.13 -18.72
N LEU A 108 -4.65 -1.23 -17.46
CA LEU A 108 -5.65 -2.20 -16.99
C LEU A 108 -7.06 -1.62 -16.90
N THR A 109 -7.24 -0.30 -16.94
CA THR A 109 -8.54 0.38 -16.81
C THR A 109 -8.95 1.05 -18.12
N ALA A 110 -9.68 0.33 -18.97
CA ALA A 110 -10.09 0.80 -20.28
C ALA A 110 -11.31 1.73 -20.26
N THR A 111 -12.23 1.55 -19.30
CA THR A 111 -13.47 2.33 -19.23
C THR A 111 -13.40 3.42 -18.17
N PRO A 112 -14.06 4.58 -18.37
CA PRO A 112 -14.08 5.68 -17.39
C PRO A 112 -14.50 5.25 -15.97
N GLN A 113 -15.40 4.27 -15.86
CA GLN A 113 -15.90 3.76 -14.58
C GLN A 113 -14.85 2.96 -13.79
N SER A 114 -13.81 2.48 -14.46
CA SER A 114 -12.75 1.65 -13.87
C SER A 114 -11.46 2.43 -13.64
N GLN A 115 -11.35 3.65 -14.17
CA GLN A 115 -10.14 4.46 -14.10
C GLN A 115 -9.83 4.91 -12.67
N THR A 116 -8.55 4.89 -12.32
CA THR A 116 -8.07 5.51 -11.08
C THR A 116 -7.98 7.02 -11.25
N PHE A 117 -7.89 7.73 -10.12
CA PHE A 117 -7.79 9.19 -10.13
C PHE A 117 -6.62 9.70 -11.02
N PRO A 118 -5.38 9.19 -10.92
CA PRO A 118 -4.29 9.65 -11.79
C PRO A 118 -4.54 9.43 -13.29
N VAL A 119 -5.23 8.35 -13.66
CA VAL A 119 -5.58 8.06 -15.06
C VAL A 119 -6.67 9.01 -15.56
N GLY A 120 -7.69 9.28 -14.73
CA GLY A 120 -8.72 10.26 -15.07
C GLY A 120 -8.16 11.67 -15.29
N VAL A 121 -7.19 12.08 -14.47
CA VAL A 121 -6.51 13.38 -14.62
C VAL A 121 -5.70 13.47 -15.91
N GLN A 122 -5.09 12.38 -16.36
CA GLN A 122 -4.39 12.34 -17.64
C GLN A 122 -5.33 12.60 -18.83
N GLY A 123 -6.62 12.28 -18.70
CA GLY A 123 -7.65 12.63 -19.68
C GLY A 123 -7.88 14.13 -19.89
N LEU A 124 -7.39 15.00 -18.99
CA LEU A 124 -7.48 16.47 -19.11
C LEU A 124 -6.43 17.05 -20.09
N VAL A 125 -5.46 16.24 -20.49
CA VAL A 125 -4.48 16.57 -21.53
C VAL A 125 -4.99 16.01 -22.84
N THR A 126 -5.60 16.85 -23.66
CA THR A 126 -6.07 16.46 -25.00
C THR A 126 -5.04 16.83 -26.06
N GLN A 127 -5.23 16.34 -27.28
CA GLN A 127 -4.36 16.69 -28.42
C GLN A 127 -4.47 18.16 -28.85
N PHE A 128 -5.54 18.85 -28.46
CA PHE A 128 -5.86 20.20 -28.92
C PHE A 128 -5.71 21.26 -27.83
N GLU A 129 -5.96 20.88 -26.57
CA GLU A 129 -5.93 21.80 -25.45
C GLU A 129 -5.59 21.07 -24.14
N ILE A 130 -4.87 21.78 -23.26
CA ILE A 130 -4.64 21.38 -21.87
C ILE A 130 -5.54 22.24 -21.00
N ILE A 131 -6.44 21.61 -20.25
CA ILE A 131 -7.32 22.32 -19.32
C ILE A 131 -6.54 22.58 -18.03
N TRP A 132 -5.69 23.61 -18.03
CA TRP A 132 -4.76 23.92 -16.94
C TRP A 132 -5.45 24.10 -15.58
N ASN A 133 -6.64 24.70 -15.57
CA ASN A 133 -7.40 24.95 -14.34
C ASN A 133 -7.80 23.64 -13.66
N ASP A 134 -8.39 22.72 -14.42
CA ASP A 134 -8.84 21.42 -13.91
C ASP A 134 -7.66 20.51 -13.57
N MET A 135 -6.58 20.58 -14.35
CA MET A 135 -5.35 19.83 -14.07
C MET A 135 -4.68 20.30 -12.77
N ALA A 136 -4.61 21.62 -12.54
CA ALA A 136 -4.07 22.18 -11.30
C ALA A 136 -4.94 21.81 -10.09
N ALA A 137 -6.27 21.95 -10.20
CA ALA A 137 -7.20 21.57 -9.15
C ALA A 137 -7.09 20.07 -8.83
N SER A 138 -7.00 19.22 -9.86
CA SER A 138 -6.83 17.79 -9.70
C SER A 138 -5.50 17.43 -9.05
N GLY A 139 -4.42 18.15 -9.36
CA GLY A 139 -3.13 17.97 -8.71
C GLY A 139 -3.18 18.25 -7.20
N VAL A 140 -3.88 19.32 -6.79
CA VAL A 140 -4.11 19.62 -5.37
C VAL A 140 -4.90 18.49 -4.69
N ILE A 141 -5.96 17.99 -5.33
CA ILE A 141 -6.73 16.86 -4.82
C ILE A 141 -5.86 15.60 -4.68
N ALA A 142 -5.08 15.28 -5.72
CA ALA A 142 -4.18 14.13 -5.74
C ALA A 142 -3.21 14.12 -4.55
N MET A 143 -2.66 15.29 -4.20
CA MET A 143 -1.73 15.44 -3.08
C MET A 143 -2.44 15.48 -1.73
N SER A 144 -3.62 16.10 -1.66
CA SER A 144 -4.35 16.29 -0.41
C SER A 144 -4.79 14.98 0.23
N VAL A 145 -5.20 13.98 -0.57
CA VAL A 145 -5.75 12.71 -0.05
C VAL A 145 -4.69 11.91 0.74
N PRO A 146 -3.50 11.61 0.18
CA PRO A 146 -2.43 10.98 0.96
C PRO A 146 -1.97 11.85 2.13
N LEU A 147 -1.91 13.17 1.96
CA LEU A 147 -1.47 14.09 3.01
C LEU A 147 -2.38 14.03 4.24
N VAL A 148 -3.70 14.05 4.05
CA VAL A 148 -4.67 13.94 5.15
C VAL A 148 -4.49 12.61 5.89
N LEU A 149 -4.33 11.50 5.17
CA LEU A 149 -4.08 10.20 5.77
C LEU A 149 -2.77 10.19 6.58
N MET A 150 -1.70 10.77 6.05
CA MET A 150 -0.43 10.90 6.77
C MET A 150 -0.56 11.76 8.04
N VAL A 151 -1.30 12.87 7.99
CA VAL A 151 -1.53 13.73 9.15
C VAL A 151 -2.33 13.02 10.25
N VAL A 152 -3.33 12.22 9.86
CA VAL A 152 -4.12 11.39 10.80
C VAL A 152 -3.26 10.27 11.37
N ALA A 153 -2.45 9.62 10.53
CA ALA A 153 -1.56 8.53 10.92
C ALA A 153 -0.25 9.00 11.59
N ARG A 154 0.00 10.31 11.72
CA ARG A 154 1.29 10.87 12.16
C ARG A 154 1.83 10.24 13.44
N LYS A 155 0.97 9.99 14.43
CA LYS A 155 1.36 9.41 15.72
C LYS A 155 1.87 7.97 15.59
N TYR A 156 1.36 7.24 14.60
CA TYR A 156 1.77 5.87 14.28
C TYR A 156 2.98 5.85 13.34
N LEU A 157 3.06 6.82 12.42
CA LEU A 157 4.20 6.97 11.51
C LEU A 157 5.48 7.35 12.24
N VAL A 158 5.41 8.24 13.23
CA VAL A 158 6.58 8.61 14.05
C VAL A 158 7.13 7.40 14.79
N ALA A 159 6.27 6.54 15.35
CA ALA A 159 6.70 5.29 15.98
C ALA A 159 7.30 4.29 14.98
N GLY A 160 6.87 4.31 13.72
CA GLY A 160 7.28 3.34 12.71
C GLY A 160 8.46 3.68 11.84
N LEU A 161 8.71 4.96 11.61
CA LEU A 161 9.90 5.44 10.89
C LEU A 161 11.13 5.39 11.78
N THR A 162 10.94 5.26 13.10
CA THR A 162 12.03 5.22 14.06
C THR A 162 12.59 3.82 14.31
N PHE A 163 12.06 2.76 13.69
CA PHE A 163 12.57 1.38 13.79
C PHE A 163 12.99 0.97 15.22
N GLY A 164 12.24 1.37 16.25
CA GLY A 164 12.58 1.07 17.65
C GLY A 164 13.84 1.76 18.19
N VAL A 165 14.53 2.59 17.42
CA VAL A 165 15.83 3.20 17.76
C VAL A 165 15.75 4.23 18.89
N ILE A 166 14.56 4.77 19.20
CA ILE A 166 14.41 5.83 20.22
C ILE A 166 14.07 5.35 21.64
N ARG A 167 14.30 4.09 21.98
CA ARG A 167 14.24 3.62 23.38
C ARG A 167 15.61 3.14 23.89
N GLU A 168 16.63 3.99 23.73
CA GLU A 168 17.72 4.05 24.69
C GLU A 168 17.66 5.40 25.41
N LYS A 169 17.05 5.38 26.60
CA LYS A 169 17.44 6.16 27.79
C LYS A 169 16.61 5.70 28.98
#